data_AF-A0A0Q9U0R3-F1
#
_entry.id   AF-A0A0Q9U0R3-F1
#
_cell.length_a   1.000
_cell.length_b   1.000
_cell.length_c   1.000
_cell.angle_alpha   90.00
_cell.angle_beta   90.00
_cell.angle_gamma   90.00
#
_symmetry.space_group_name_H-M   'P 1'
#
loop_
_entity.id
_entity.type
_entity.pdbx_description
1 polymer ?
#
loop_
_entity_poly.entity_id
_entity_poly.type
_entity_poly.pdbx_seq_one_letter_code
_entity_poly.pdbx_strand_id
1 'polypeptide(L)'
;MSDAFMEFGLLLASVWGAQQGPSLVHRVAATDSLGADLLYGADRTGGRHVLAPVADDYSFTAIRGAAVELTEWRHPQTAQRYLDLVCTVDGLSTVFYRLADSVVERIEQRREQCHAALFGALTDWQRLLKPSASLSEEVLRGLFGELVVLRLLAQRNAIFALDAWLGPTGHVHDFATANGDVEVKATNRDGRDVEISSLNQLDEVAGVPLSLIRVRVEDSPGGQSIGDLVDDLVRLGCLRSAVVEKLDSMGFQVGITADDSRFVVTGPLLAWSVGTDFPGLRSADLPENRRDAVKRIKYTLDLLNAPGEMAESELDTYIDRMMTK
;
A
#
# COMPACT_ATOMS: atom_id res chain seq x y z
N MET A 1 -12.37 2.96 -33.60
CA MET A 1 -11.76 4.29 -33.42
C MET A 1 -12.31 4.82 -32.10
N SER A 2 -11.55 5.59 -31.31
CA SER A 2 -12.09 6.21 -30.09
C SER A 2 -13.06 7.33 -30.49
N ASP A 3 -14.18 7.48 -29.79
CA ASP A 3 -15.11 8.59 -30.07
C ASP A 3 -14.49 9.92 -29.60
N ALA A 4 -13.80 9.91 -28.45
CA ALA A 4 -13.00 11.05 -28.00
C ALA A 4 -11.93 11.49 -29.02
N PHE A 5 -11.30 10.55 -29.75
CA PHE A 5 -10.31 10.90 -30.78
C PHE A 5 -10.89 11.87 -31.83
N MET A 6 -12.10 11.58 -32.33
CA MET A 6 -12.75 12.44 -33.34
C MET A 6 -13.13 13.80 -32.73
N GLU A 7 -13.67 13.78 -31.53
CA GLU A 7 -14.16 14.95 -30.82
C GLU A 7 -13.04 15.94 -30.50
N PHE A 8 -11.93 15.48 -29.93
CA PHE A 8 -10.76 16.32 -29.68
C PHE A 8 -10.10 16.81 -30.97
N GLY A 9 -10.12 16.01 -32.04
CA GLY A 9 -9.63 16.45 -33.35
C GLY A 9 -10.39 17.67 -33.90
N LEU A 10 -11.72 17.66 -33.77
CA LEU A 10 -12.57 18.79 -34.18
C LEU A 10 -12.34 20.02 -33.29
N LEU A 11 -12.22 19.83 -31.97
CA LEU A 11 -11.95 20.92 -31.03
C LEU A 11 -10.59 21.59 -31.34
N LEU A 12 -9.52 20.81 -31.52
CA LEU A 12 -8.20 21.33 -31.84
C LEU A 12 -8.17 22.10 -33.17
N ALA A 13 -8.84 21.58 -34.20
CA ALA A 13 -8.99 22.29 -35.48
C ALA A 13 -9.71 23.64 -35.31
N SER A 14 -10.73 23.69 -34.46
CA SER A 14 -11.44 24.93 -34.14
C SER A 14 -10.57 25.94 -33.38
N VAL A 15 -9.70 25.49 -32.47
CA VAL A 15 -8.78 26.38 -31.75
C VAL A 15 -7.73 26.98 -32.67
N TRP A 16 -7.12 26.18 -33.53
CA TRP A 16 -6.05 26.65 -34.42
C TRP A 16 -6.55 27.50 -35.59
N GLY A 17 -7.81 27.35 -36.00
CA GLY A 17 -8.44 28.18 -37.04
C GLY A 17 -8.85 29.59 -36.59
N ALA A 18 -8.91 29.86 -35.28
CA ALA A 18 -9.41 31.12 -34.74
C ALA A 18 -8.29 32.10 -34.36
N GLN A 19 -8.18 33.23 -35.08
CA GLN A 19 -7.22 34.30 -34.73
C GLN A 19 -7.64 35.15 -33.51
N GLN A 20 -8.93 35.15 -33.14
CA GLN A 20 -9.48 35.71 -31.90
C GLN A 20 -10.57 34.78 -31.37
N GLY A 21 -10.62 34.54 -30.04
CA GLY A 21 -11.58 33.60 -29.44
C GLY A 21 -11.23 33.23 -27.98
N PRO A 22 -12.07 32.40 -27.31
CA PRO A 22 -11.83 31.94 -25.95
C PRO A 22 -10.54 31.11 -25.84
N SER A 23 -9.92 31.10 -24.66
CA SER A 23 -8.67 30.35 -24.41
C SER A 23 -8.85 28.85 -24.47
N LEU A 24 -10.07 28.38 -24.20
CA LEU A 24 -10.49 26.98 -24.23
C LEU A 24 -11.83 26.92 -24.99
N VAL A 25 -11.87 26.11 -26.05
CA VAL A 25 -13.13 25.74 -26.73
C VAL A 25 -13.59 24.40 -26.17
N HIS A 26 -14.89 24.22 -26.02
CA HIS A 26 -15.44 22.98 -25.46
C HIS A 26 -16.74 22.59 -26.12
N ARG A 27 -17.15 21.35 -25.87
CA ARG A 27 -18.45 20.81 -26.26
C ARG A 27 -18.90 19.71 -25.31
N VAL A 28 -20.20 19.49 -25.25
CA VAL A 28 -20.79 18.40 -24.46
C VAL A 28 -20.33 17.05 -25.01
N ALA A 29 -19.80 16.22 -24.12
CA ALA A 29 -19.35 14.86 -24.39
C ALA A 29 -20.38 13.83 -23.91
N ALA A 30 -20.95 14.03 -22.72
CA ALA A 30 -22.01 13.20 -22.15
C ALA A 30 -22.81 14.00 -21.12
N THR A 31 -24.04 13.57 -20.84
CA THR A 31 -24.90 14.17 -19.80
C THR A 31 -25.20 13.11 -18.75
N ASP A 32 -25.01 13.44 -17.47
CA ASP A 32 -25.24 12.50 -16.38
C ASP A 32 -26.72 12.36 -15.97
N SER A 33 -26.97 11.48 -15.01
CA SER A 33 -28.31 11.17 -14.51
C SER A 33 -29.02 12.35 -13.83
N LEU A 34 -28.29 13.40 -13.46
CA LEU A 34 -28.82 14.63 -12.88
C LEU A 34 -28.95 15.77 -13.91
N GLY A 35 -28.62 15.50 -15.18
CA GLY A 35 -28.68 16.48 -16.26
C GLY A 35 -27.47 17.41 -16.32
N ALA A 36 -26.36 17.05 -15.66
CA ALA A 36 -25.12 17.82 -15.73
C ALA A 36 -24.26 17.34 -16.91
N ASP A 37 -23.69 18.28 -17.65
CA ASP A 37 -22.90 17.99 -18.85
C ASP A 37 -21.41 17.83 -18.53
N LEU A 38 -20.85 16.67 -18.88
CA LEU A 38 -19.42 16.48 -19.05
C LEU A 38 -18.99 17.16 -20.35
N LEU A 39 -17.94 17.98 -20.31
CA LEU A 39 -17.42 18.65 -21.50
C LEU A 39 -16.07 18.09 -21.91
N TYR A 40 -15.86 17.95 -23.21
CA TYR A 40 -14.52 17.88 -23.79
C TYR A 40 -14.07 19.28 -24.20
N GLY A 41 -12.83 19.63 -23.88
CA GLY A 41 -12.24 20.91 -24.20
C GLY A 41 -10.88 20.81 -24.88
N ALA A 42 -10.54 21.82 -25.68
CA ALA A 42 -9.19 22.00 -26.19
C ALA A 42 -8.73 23.45 -26.01
N ASP A 43 -7.46 23.64 -25.67
CA ASP A 43 -6.86 24.96 -25.51
C ASP A 43 -5.82 25.28 -26.60
N ARG A 44 -5.34 26.53 -26.61
CA ARG A 44 -4.37 27.01 -27.60
C ARG A 44 -2.99 26.38 -27.51
N THR A 45 -2.66 25.77 -26.38
CA THR A 45 -1.39 25.06 -26.19
C THR A 45 -1.46 23.63 -26.74
N GLY A 46 -2.64 23.18 -27.19
CA GLY A 46 -2.89 21.81 -27.61
C GLY A 46 -3.32 20.90 -26.46
N GLY A 47 -3.60 21.48 -25.29
CA GLY A 47 -4.15 20.80 -24.13
C GLY A 47 -5.53 20.23 -24.44
N ARG A 48 -5.79 19.01 -23.98
CA ARG A 48 -7.07 18.30 -24.12
C ARG A 48 -7.66 18.13 -22.73
N HIS A 49 -8.89 18.59 -22.55
CA HIS A 49 -9.55 18.70 -21.26
C HIS A 49 -10.78 17.80 -21.20
N VAL A 50 -10.95 17.10 -20.09
CA VAL A 50 -12.21 16.47 -19.70
C VAL A 50 -12.72 17.21 -18.47
N LEU A 51 -13.81 17.94 -18.64
CA LEU A 51 -14.35 18.87 -17.66
C LEU A 51 -15.62 18.29 -17.03
N ALA A 52 -15.55 17.93 -15.75
CA ALA A 52 -16.70 17.44 -14.99
C ALA A 52 -17.26 18.51 -14.05
N PRO A 53 -18.54 18.91 -14.16
CA PRO A 53 -19.10 19.97 -13.33
C PRO A 53 -19.17 19.56 -11.86
N VAL A 54 -18.90 20.51 -10.97
CA VAL A 54 -18.95 20.34 -9.51
C VAL A 54 -19.61 21.53 -8.83
N ALA A 55 -20.22 21.29 -7.67
CA ALA A 55 -20.81 22.35 -6.85
C ALA A 55 -19.75 23.31 -6.29
N ASP A 56 -20.15 24.52 -5.88
CA ASP A 56 -19.24 25.54 -5.33
C ASP A 56 -18.58 25.14 -4.00
N ASP A 57 -19.17 24.21 -3.26
CA ASP A 57 -18.64 23.65 -2.00
C ASP A 57 -17.86 22.33 -2.20
N TYR A 58 -17.79 21.80 -3.43
CA TYR A 58 -17.08 20.56 -3.71
C TYR A 58 -15.57 20.72 -3.51
N SER A 59 -14.97 19.79 -2.76
CA SER A 59 -13.55 19.80 -2.39
C SER A 59 -12.83 18.59 -2.98
N PHE A 60 -11.63 18.81 -3.51
CA PHE A 60 -10.76 17.75 -4.03
C PHE A 60 -9.29 18.12 -3.92
N THR A 61 -8.42 17.11 -3.95
CA THR A 61 -6.96 17.30 -4.02
C THR A 61 -6.52 17.35 -5.47
N ALA A 62 -5.86 18.41 -5.88
CA ALA A 62 -5.29 18.52 -7.23
C ALA A 62 -4.23 17.44 -7.46
N ILE A 63 -4.23 16.86 -8.66
CA ILE A 63 -3.25 15.84 -9.08
C ILE A 63 -2.36 16.49 -10.13
N ARG A 64 -1.03 16.41 -9.95
CA ARG A 64 -0.07 16.90 -10.94
C ARG A 64 0.84 15.77 -11.37
N GLY A 65 0.56 15.22 -12.54
CA GLY A 65 1.36 14.18 -13.17
C GLY A 65 2.29 14.74 -14.23
N ALA A 66 3.17 13.89 -14.77
CA ALA A 66 4.11 14.28 -15.83
C ALA A 66 3.43 14.63 -17.17
N ALA A 67 2.21 14.12 -17.40
CA ALA A 67 1.48 14.31 -18.66
C ALA A 67 0.01 14.67 -18.47
N VAL A 68 -0.55 14.39 -17.29
CA VAL A 68 -1.95 14.63 -16.96
C VAL A 68 -2.04 15.35 -15.63
N GLU A 69 -2.88 16.37 -15.56
CA GLU A 69 -3.18 17.10 -14.34
C GLU A 69 -4.69 17.07 -14.07
N LEU A 70 -5.07 17.00 -12.80
CA LEU A 70 -6.44 17.22 -12.34
C LEU A 70 -6.46 18.52 -11.53
N THR A 71 -7.07 19.56 -12.10
CA THR A 71 -7.11 20.90 -11.53
C THR A 71 -8.55 21.44 -11.51
N GLU A 72 -8.72 22.71 -11.13
CA GLU A 72 -10.00 23.40 -11.20
C GLU A 72 -10.02 24.30 -12.44
N TRP A 73 -11.13 24.24 -13.17
CA TRP A 73 -11.45 25.24 -14.19
C TRP A 73 -12.81 25.87 -13.88
N ARG A 74 -12.93 27.18 -14.13
CA ARG A 74 -14.19 27.91 -14.02
C ARG A 74 -14.62 28.43 -15.38
N HIS A 75 -15.86 28.15 -15.74
CA HIS A 75 -16.41 28.59 -17.01
C HIS A 75 -16.51 30.13 -17.02
N PRO A 76 -15.86 30.83 -17.97
CA PRO A 76 -15.73 32.30 -17.94
C PRO A 76 -17.07 33.05 -17.94
N GLN A 77 -18.10 32.50 -18.60
CA GLN A 77 -19.40 33.16 -18.75
C GLN A 77 -20.41 32.80 -17.64
N THR A 78 -20.36 31.59 -17.09
CA THR A 78 -21.37 31.09 -16.15
C THR A 78 -20.85 30.97 -14.72
N ALA A 79 -19.54 31.14 -14.53
CA ALA A 79 -18.82 30.90 -13.27
C ALA A 79 -18.91 29.47 -12.70
N GLN A 80 -19.56 28.54 -13.42
CA GLN A 80 -19.66 27.13 -13.06
C GLN A 80 -18.27 26.51 -12.88
N ARG A 81 -18.07 25.80 -11.76
CA ARG A 81 -16.83 25.06 -11.47
C ARG A 81 -16.82 23.70 -12.14
N TYR A 82 -15.64 23.31 -12.58
CA TYR A 82 -15.34 22.00 -13.14
C TYR A 82 -14.07 21.42 -12.52
N LEU A 83 -14.06 20.10 -12.35
CA LEU A 83 -12.83 19.32 -12.31
C LEU A 83 -12.28 19.27 -13.73
N ASP A 84 -11.06 19.72 -13.91
CA ASP A 84 -10.37 19.74 -15.19
C ASP A 84 -9.27 18.69 -15.22
N LEU A 85 -9.55 17.57 -15.87
CA LEU A 85 -8.56 16.57 -16.21
C LEU A 85 -7.94 16.93 -17.56
N VAL A 86 -6.73 17.47 -17.55
CA VAL A 86 -6.03 17.95 -18.74
C VAL A 86 -4.84 17.07 -19.10
N CYS A 87 -4.70 16.75 -20.38
CA CYS A 87 -3.48 16.19 -20.96
C CYS A 87 -2.77 17.25 -21.80
N THR A 88 -1.54 17.59 -21.41
CA THR A 88 -0.71 18.62 -22.04
C THR A 88 0.36 18.03 -22.97
N VAL A 89 0.55 16.71 -22.96
CA VAL A 89 1.57 16.01 -23.74
C VAL A 89 0.95 15.36 -24.97
N ASP A 90 1.21 15.94 -26.14
CA ASP A 90 0.61 15.51 -27.41
C ASP A 90 0.89 14.03 -27.76
N GLY A 91 2.10 13.55 -27.45
CA GLY A 91 2.51 12.16 -27.69
C GLY A 91 1.70 11.11 -26.89
N LEU A 92 0.92 11.54 -25.89
CA LEU A 92 0.06 10.68 -25.08
C LEU A 92 -1.44 10.87 -25.36
N SER A 93 -1.79 11.67 -26.37
CA SER A 93 -3.18 11.99 -26.74
C SER A 93 -4.04 10.75 -26.98
N THR A 94 -3.53 9.76 -27.74
CA THR A 94 -4.28 8.51 -28.00
C THR A 94 -4.61 7.74 -26.73
N VAL A 95 -3.71 7.73 -25.74
CA VAL A 95 -3.93 7.08 -24.44
C VAL A 95 -4.95 7.88 -23.64
N PHE A 96 -4.81 9.20 -23.63
CA PHE A 96 -5.75 10.10 -22.97
C PHE A 96 -7.18 9.97 -23.52
N TYR A 97 -7.35 9.79 -24.84
CA TYR A 97 -8.67 9.57 -25.43
C TYR A 97 -9.35 8.29 -24.93
N ARG A 98 -8.58 7.24 -24.59
CA ARG A 98 -9.13 6.03 -23.97
C ARG A 98 -9.58 6.25 -22.54
N LEU A 99 -8.86 7.09 -21.79
CA LEU A 99 -9.30 7.54 -20.47
C LEU A 99 -10.56 8.41 -20.57
N ALA A 100 -10.63 9.31 -21.56
CA ALA A 100 -11.83 10.13 -21.79
C ALA A 100 -13.05 9.26 -22.16
N ASP A 101 -12.89 8.32 -23.09
CA ASP A 101 -13.93 7.35 -23.45
C ASP A 101 -14.43 6.57 -22.22
N SER A 102 -13.54 6.16 -21.31
CA SER A 102 -13.96 5.41 -20.11
C SER A 102 -14.72 6.26 -19.09
N VAL A 103 -14.52 7.59 -19.07
CA VAL A 103 -15.37 8.51 -18.30
C VAL A 103 -16.77 8.56 -18.89
N VAL A 104 -16.89 8.75 -20.21
CA VAL A 104 -18.18 8.79 -20.91
C VAL A 104 -18.93 7.47 -20.73
N GLU A 105 -18.26 6.33 -20.89
CA GLU A 105 -18.85 5.00 -20.71
C GLU A 105 -19.47 4.84 -19.31
N ARG A 106 -18.79 5.31 -18.26
CA ARG A 106 -19.31 5.28 -16.88
C ARG A 106 -20.56 6.13 -16.71
N ILE A 107 -20.60 7.31 -17.34
CA ILE A 107 -21.77 8.19 -17.28
C ILE A 107 -22.94 7.54 -18.00
N GLU A 108 -22.76 7.11 -19.24
CA GLU A 108 -23.84 6.63 -20.09
C GLU A 108 -24.35 5.24 -19.67
N GLN A 109 -23.44 4.32 -19.37
CA GLN A 109 -23.81 2.92 -19.11
C GLN A 109 -24.07 2.65 -17.62
N ARG A 110 -23.29 3.27 -16.73
CA ARG A 110 -23.40 3.05 -15.28
C ARG A 110 -24.21 4.13 -14.56
N ARG A 111 -24.61 5.18 -15.28
CA ARG A 111 -25.39 6.32 -14.76
C ARG A 111 -24.71 7.06 -13.62
N GLU A 112 -23.38 7.03 -13.59
CA GLU A 112 -22.55 7.76 -12.62
C GLU A 112 -22.64 9.28 -12.87
N GLN A 113 -22.53 10.07 -11.79
CA GLN A 113 -22.40 11.53 -11.91
C GLN A 113 -21.05 11.89 -12.54
N CYS A 114 -20.96 12.99 -13.28
CA CYS A 114 -19.76 13.32 -14.07
C CYS A 114 -18.45 13.30 -13.25
N HIS A 115 -18.45 13.91 -12.07
CA HIS A 115 -17.25 13.97 -11.22
C HIS A 115 -16.86 12.59 -10.67
N ALA A 116 -17.84 11.76 -10.30
CA ALA A 116 -17.61 10.41 -9.81
C ALA A 116 -17.05 9.51 -10.93
N ALA A 117 -17.61 9.62 -12.15
CA ALA A 117 -17.13 8.91 -13.32
C ALA A 117 -15.68 9.28 -13.67
N LEU A 118 -15.34 10.58 -13.62
CA LEU A 118 -14.00 11.08 -13.85
C LEU A 118 -13.01 10.50 -12.83
N PHE A 119 -13.31 10.62 -11.53
CA PHE A 119 -12.44 10.08 -10.47
C PHE A 119 -12.31 8.55 -10.56
N GLY A 120 -13.40 7.84 -10.81
CA GLY A 120 -13.41 6.39 -10.95
C GLY A 120 -12.55 5.92 -12.11
N ALA A 121 -12.70 6.54 -13.29
CA ALA A 121 -11.88 6.23 -14.46
C ALA A 121 -10.39 6.52 -14.21
N LEU A 122 -10.08 7.69 -13.65
CA LEU A 122 -8.70 8.06 -13.34
C LEU A 122 -8.07 7.11 -12.32
N THR A 123 -8.83 6.70 -11.29
CA THR A 123 -8.36 5.76 -10.26
C THR A 123 -8.07 4.38 -10.83
N ASP A 124 -8.95 3.86 -11.69
CA ASP A 124 -8.73 2.57 -12.35
C ASP A 124 -7.52 2.59 -13.28
N TRP A 125 -7.36 3.68 -14.04
CA TRP A 125 -6.17 3.88 -14.88
C TRP A 125 -4.89 4.01 -14.05
N GLN A 126 -4.95 4.74 -12.92
CA GLN A 126 -3.84 4.81 -11.98
C GLN A 126 -3.51 3.46 -11.38
N ARG A 127 -4.50 2.60 -11.08
CA ARG A 127 -4.26 1.22 -10.61
C ARG A 127 -3.63 0.34 -11.69
N LEU A 128 -4.09 0.46 -12.94
CA LEU A 128 -3.55 -0.28 -14.08
C LEU A 128 -2.10 0.10 -14.38
N LEU A 129 -1.77 1.40 -14.24
CA LEU A 129 -0.46 1.96 -14.54
C LEU A 129 0.41 2.13 -13.30
N LYS A 130 -0.10 1.84 -12.10
CA LYS A 130 0.67 1.88 -10.87
C LYS A 130 1.81 0.90 -11.11
N PRO A 131 3.07 1.33 -11.10
CA PRO A 131 4.16 0.39 -10.98
C PRO A 131 3.80 -0.48 -9.79
N SER A 132 3.81 -1.82 -9.94
CA SER A 132 3.80 -2.69 -8.77
C SER A 132 4.85 -2.10 -7.85
N ALA A 133 4.47 -1.59 -6.68
CA ALA A 133 5.47 -1.06 -5.77
C ALA A 133 6.43 -2.23 -5.53
N SER A 134 7.65 -2.14 -6.06
CA SER A 134 8.65 -3.14 -5.80
C SER A 134 9.00 -2.93 -4.34
N LEU A 135 8.37 -3.70 -3.46
CA LEU A 135 8.84 -3.79 -2.09
C LEU A 135 10.33 -4.08 -2.17
N SER A 136 11.12 -3.34 -1.39
CA SER A 136 12.55 -3.61 -1.36
C SER A 136 12.75 -5.05 -0.91
N GLU A 137 13.84 -5.67 -1.34
CA GLU A 137 14.19 -7.02 -0.91
C GLU A 137 14.26 -7.13 0.63
N GLU A 138 14.66 -6.06 1.32
CA GLU A 138 14.65 -5.96 2.78
C GLU A 138 13.22 -6.06 3.36
N VAL A 139 12.26 -5.36 2.77
CA VAL A 139 10.85 -5.44 3.18
C VAL A 139 10.27 -6.82 2.87
N LEU A 140 10.55 -7.37 1.68
CA LEU A 140 10.13 -8.73 1.32
C LEU A 140 10.73 -9.79 2.25
N ARG A 141 11.99 -9.63 2.66
CA ARG A 141 12.66 -10.52 3.62
C ARG A 141 12.04 -10.42 5.01
N GLY A 142 11.74 -9.21 5.48
CA GLY A 142 11.00 -8.97 6.72
C GLY A 142 9.66 -9.71 6.72
N LEU A 143 8.86 -9.45 5.68
CA LEU A 143 7.57 -10.08 5.47
C LEU A 143 7.66 -11.61 5.37
N PHE A 144 8.66 -12.13 4.66
CA PHE A 144 8.91 -13.57 4.57
C PHE A 144 9.19 -14.17 5.95
N GLY A 145 9.99 -13.49 6.78
CA GLY A 145 10.24 -13.90 8.17
C GLY A 145 8.98 -13.92 9.03
N GLU A 146 8.14 -12.88 8.93
CA GLU A 146 6.85 -12.85 9.62
C GLU A 146 5.95 -14.02 9.19
N LEU A 147 5.85 -14.29 7.88
CA LEU A 147 5.04 -15.40 7.37
C LEU A 147 5.56 -16.78 7.81
N VAL A 148 6.88 -16.94 7.96
CA VAL A 148 7.48 -18.15 8.54
C VAL A 148 7.04 -18.35 9.99
N VAL A 149 7.04 -17.29 10.80
CA VAL A 149 6.56 -17.33 12.19
C VAL A 149 5.05 -17.55 12.25
N LEU A 150 4.27 -16.88 11.39
CA LEU A 150 2.83 -17.12 11.25
C LEU A 150 2.54 -18.58 10.92
N ARG A 151 3.32 -19.21 10.03
CA ARG A 151 3.19 -20.64 9.70
C ARG A 151 3.43 -21.52 10.91
N LEU A 152 4.40 -21.18 11.76
CA LEU A 152 4.70 -21.89 13.01
C LEU A 152 3.54 -21.79 14.03
N LEU A 153 2.96 -20.60 14.18
CA LEU A 153 1.78 -20.36 15.03
C LEU A 153 0.53 -21.08 14.48
N ALA A 154 0.33 -21.01 13.16
CA ALA A 154 -0.82 -21.60 12.48
C ALA A 154 -0.88 -23.13 12.57
N GLN A 155 0.26 -23.81 12.77
CA GLN A 155 0.31 -25.24 13.08
C GLN A 155 -0.42 -25.59 14.39
N ARG A 156 -0.50 -24.68 15.35
CA ARG A 156 -1.25 -24.85 16.61
C ARG A 156 -2.71 -24.42 16.42
N ASN A 157 -2.92 -23.24 15.87
CA ASN A 157 -4.25 -22.66 15.67
C ASN A 157 -4.27 -21.67 14.51
N ALA A 158 -4.55 -22.14 13.29
CA ALA A 158 -4.51 -21.34 12.08
C ALA A 158 -5.37 -20.06 12.12
N ILE A 159 -6.61 -20.16 12.61
CA ILE A 159 -7.52 -19.01 12.67
C ILE A 159 -6.99 -17.98 13.67
N PHE A 160 -6.65 -18.42 14.89
CA PHE A 160 -6.20 -17.51 15.93
C PHE A 160 -4.83 -16.90 15.63
N ALA A 161 -3.93 -17.65 14.99
CA ALA A 161 -2.62 -17.15 14.57
C ALA A 161 -2.76 -15.99 13.57
N LEU A 162 -3.72 -16.07 12.65
CA LEU A 162 -3.99 -15.00 11.69
C LEU A 162 -4.61 -13.77 12.35
N ASP A 163 -5.50 -13.96 13.33
CA ASP A 163 -6.05 -12.88 14.15
C ASP A 163 -4.95 -12.18 14.97
N ALA A 164 -3.99 -12.95 15.49
CA ALA A 164 -2.88 -12.47 16.30
C ALA A 164 -1.77 -11.78 15.49
N TRP A 165 -1.74 -11.91 14.16
CA TRP A 165 -0.75 -11.25 13.30
C TRP A 165 -1.15 -9.79 13.05
N LEU A 166 -0.49 -8.86 13.75
CA LEU A 166 -0.82 -7.45 13.81
C LEU A 166 0.25 -6.52 13.20
N GLY A 167 1.40 -7.07 12.78
CA GLY A 167 2.40 -6.37 11.97
C GLY A 167 1.80 -5.61 10.77
N PRO A 168 0.90 -6.24 9.97
CA PRO A 168 0.25 -5.58 8.83
C PRO A 168 -0.62 -4.37 9.16
N THR A 169 -1.05 -4.25 10.42
CA THR A 169 -1.89 -3.14 10.91
C THR A 169 -1.09 -2.12 11.73
N GLY A 170 0.24 -2.25 11.80
CA GLY A 170 1.14 -1.27 12.43
C GLY A 170 1.11 -1.28 13.95
N HIS A 171 0.81 -2.43 14.56
CA HIS A 171 0.95 -2.59 16.02
C HIS A 171 2.43 -2.55 16.45
N VAL A 172 2.64 -2.45 17.77
CA VAL A 172 3.98 -2.37 18.36
C VAL A 172 4.81 -3.62 18.08
N HIS A 173 4.17 -4.79 18.15
CA HIS A 173 4.75 -6.10 17.88
C HIS A 173 4.05 -6.78 16.70
N ASP A 174 4.78 -7.60 15.97
CA ASP A 174 4.26 -8.32 14.81
C ASP A 174 3.11 -9.27 15.16
N PHE A 175 3.18 -9.92 16.33
CA PHE A 175 2.10 -10.75 16.84
C PHE A 175 1.78 -10.41 18.30
N ALA A 176 0.50 -10.37 18.65
CA ALA A 176 0.07 -10.11 20.01
C ALA A 176 -1.15 -10.94 20.43
N THR A 177 -1.14 -11.42 21.67
CA THR A 177 -2.24 -12.17 22.29
C THR A 177 -2.35 -11.81 23.77
N ALA A 178 -3.36 -12.35 24.48
CA ALA A 178 -3.43 -12.19 25.93
C ALA A 178 -2.30 -12.91 26.70
N ASN A 179 -1.61 -13.87 26.05
CA ASN A 179 -0.68 -14.80 26.70
C ASN A 179 0.79 -14.63 26.26
N GLY A 180 1.04 -13.79 25.27
CA GLY A 180 2.37 -13.51 24.73
C GLY A 180 2.34 -12.66 23.47
N ASP A 181 3.40 -11.89 23.28
CA ASP A 181 3.69 -11.12 22.08
C ASP A 181 4.96 -11.64 21.38
N VAL A 182 5.07 -11.43 20.08
CA VAL A 182 6.26 -11.79 19.30
C VAL A 182 6.66 -10.64 18.38
N GLU A 183 7.94 -10.28 18.44
CA GLU A 183 8.60 -9.41 17.48
C GLU A 183 9.52 -10.25 16.58
N VAL A 184 9.38 -10.13 15.27
CA VAL A 184 10.14 -10.92 14.29
C VAL A 184 11.25 -10.07 13.66
N LYS A 185 12.46 -10.63 13.62
CA LYS A 185 13.63 -10.00 12.98
C LYS A 185 14.21 -10.92 11.92
N ALA A 186 13.84 -10.66 10.66
CA ALA A 186 14.39 -11.37 9.51
C ALA A 186 15.73 -10.74 9.08
N THR A 187 16.73 -11.56 8.78
CA THR A 187 18.06 -11.08 8.38
C THR A 187 18.80 -12.09 7.51
N ASN A 188 19.63 -11.63 6.59
CA ASN A 188 20.49 -12.48 5.76
C ASN A 188 21.91 -12.65 6.33
N ARG A 189 22.17 -12.14 7.54
CA ARG A 189 23.50 -12.17 8.16
C ARG A 189 23.68 -13.41 9.03
N ASP A 190 24.93 -13.88 9.15
CA ASP A 190 25.29 -15.03 9.98
C ASP A 190 25.30 -14.73 11.48
N GLY A 191 25.65 -13.49 11.86
CA GLY A 191 25.77 -13.05 13.27
C GLY A 191 24.44 -12.85 13.97
N ARG A 192 24.43 -12.72 15.30
CA ARG A 192 23.20 -12.56 16.10
C ARG A 192 22.72 -11.10 16.19
N ASP A 193 23.11 -10.30 15.21
CA ASP A 193 22.69 -8.91 15.11
C ASP A 193 21.20 -8.82 14.80
N VAL A 194 20.50 -7.98 15.55
CA VAL A 194 19.13 -7.58 15.26
C VAL A 194 19.04 -6.07 15.23
N GLU A 195 18.24 -5.56 14.30
CA GLU A 195 17.95 -4.14 14.21
C GLU A 195 16.67 -3.80 14.98
N ILE A 196 16.76 -2.78 15.83
CA ILE A 196 15.63 -2.17 16.50
C ILE A 196 15.39 -0.82 15.81
N SER A 197 14.20 -0.64 15.24
CA SER A 197 13.80 0.46 14.37
C SER A 197 12.75 1.40 14.99
N SER A 198 12.27 1.09 16.18
CA SER A 198 11.44 1.98 17.00
C SER A 198 11.79 1.89 18.48
N LEU A 199 11.38 2.90 19.24
CA LEU A 199 11.67 2.98 20.67
C LEU A 199 10.84 1.99 21.51
N ASN A 200 9.65 1.63 21.01
CA ASN A 200 8.67 0.83 21.72
C ASN A 200 8.70 -0.65 21.36
N GLN A 201 9.54 -1.08 20.41
CA GLN A 201 9.66 -2.47 19.95
C GLN A 201 10.08 -3.48 21.04
N LEU A 202 10.67 -3.00 22.13
CA LEU A 202 11.10 -3.81 23.26
C LEU A 202 10.28 -3.51 24.52
N ASP A 203 9.20 -2.72 24.40
CA ASP A 203 8.32 -2.41 25.51
C ASP A 203 7.40 -3.60 25.80
N GLU A 204 7.23 -3.91 27.08
CA GLU A 204 6.19 -4.86 27.50
C GLU A 204 4.81 -4.18 27.39
N VAL A 205 3.90 -4.79 26.62
CA VAL A 205 2.55 -4.24 26.42
C VAL A 205 1.57 -4.97 27.34
N ALA A 206 0.86 -4.21 28.18
CA ALA A 206 -0.20 -4.72 29.06
C ALA A 206 0.20 -5.88 30.01
N GLY A 207 1.47 -5.99 30.41
CA GLY A 207 1.92 -7.06 31.29
C GLY A 207 2.18 -8.39 30.57
N VAL A 208 2.11 -8.40 29.23
CA VAL A 208 2.22 -9.60 28.41
C VAL A 208 3.69 -9.81 28.04
N PRO A 209 4.25 -11.01 28.26
CA PRO A 209 5.64 -11.28 27.94
C PRO A 209 5.89 -11.14 26.43
N LEU A 210 7.08 -10.65 26.06
CA LEU A 210 7.51 -10.50 24.68
C LEU A 210 8.65 -11.47 24.37
N SER A 211 8.55 -12.13 23.20
CA SER A 211 9.64 -12.92 22.62
C SER A 211 10.12 -12.28 21.33
N LEU A 212 11.43 -12.04 21.21
CA LEU A 212 12.03 -11.63 19.93
C LEU A 212 12.49 -12.89 19.20
N ILE A 213 11.93 -13.16 18.02
CA ILE A 213 12.31 -14.29 17.15
C ILE A 213 13.14 -13.77 15.98
N ARG A 214 14.37 -14.25 15.87
CA ARG A 214 15.26 -13.97 14.75
C ARG A 214 15.19 -15.09 13.72
N VAL A 215 14.85 -14.71 12.49
CA VAL A 215 14.76 -15.63 11.34
C VAL A 215 15.92 -15.31 10.38
N ARG A 216 16.78 -16.30 10.11
CA ARG A 216 17.84 -16.14 9.10
C ARG A 216 17.28 -16.50 7.74
N VAL A 217 17.15 -15.50 6.87
CA VAL A 217 16.48 -15.59 5.57
C VAL A 217 17.47 -15.20 4.48
N GLU A 218 17.85 -16.16 3.65
CA GLU A 218 18.81 -15.99 2.55
C GLU A 218 18.14 -16.13 1.19
N ASP A 219 18.67 -15.42 0.21
CA ASP A 219 18.28 -15.53 -1.19
C ASP A 219 18.71 -16.89 -1.76
N SER A 220 17.76 -17.61 -2.35
CA SER A 220 18.00 -18.92 -2.94
C SER A 220 17.10 -19.12 -4.15
N PRO A 221 17.64 -19.36 -5.36
CA PRO A 221 16.81 -19.59 -6.55
C PRO A 221 15.81 -20.75 -6.42
N GLY A 222 16.08 -21.72 -5.55
CA GLY A 222 15.19 -22.83 -5.23
C GLY A 222 14.41 -22.67 -3.92
N GLY A 223 14.43 -21.47 -3.34
CA GLY A 223 13.69 -21.11 -2.14
C GLY A 223 12.19 -20.95 -2.39
N GLN A 224 11.47 -20.53 -1.36
CA GLN A 224 10.04 -20.22 -1.42
C GLN A 224 9.83 -18.73 -1.72
N SER A 225 8.77 -18.42 -2.45
CA SER A 225 8.26 -17.05 -2.60
C SER A 225 7.28 -16.69 -1.48
N ILE A 226 6.80 -15.45 -1.45
CA ILE A 226 5.71 -15.05 -0.54
C ILE A 226 4.43 -15.82 -0.89
N GLY A 227 4.12 -15.95 -2.18
CA GLY A 227 2.97 -16.72 -2.67
C GLY A 227 3.01 -18.20 -2.25
N ASP A 228 4.19 -18.83 -2.26
CA ASP A 228 4.34 -20.21 -1.77
C ASP A 228 3.99 -20.34 -0.28
N LEU A 229 4.40 -19.37 0.56
CA LEU A 229 4.05 -19.33 1.98
C LEU A 229 2.56 -19.06 2.20
N VAL A 230 1.93 -18.23 1.36
CA VAL A 230 0.47 -18.04 1.39
C VAL A 230 -0.24 -19.38 1.14
N ASP A 231 0.22 -20.15 0.16
CA ASP A 231 -0.37 -21.46 -0.13
C ASP A 231 -0.14 -22.47 1.00
N ASP A 232 1.02 -22.44 1.67
CA ASP A 232 1.26 -23.23 2.89
C ASP A 232 0.27 -22.87 4.01
N LEU A 233 0.07 -21.58 4.27
CA LEU A 233 -0.85 -21.10 5.31
C LEU A 233 -2.29 -21.52 5.02
N VAL A 234 -2.72 -21.45 3.75
CA VAL A 234 -4.04 -21.91 3.34
C VAL A 234 -4.18 -23.43 3.56
N ARG A 235 -3.14 -24.22 3.27
CA ARG A 235 -3.13 -25.66 3.57
C ARG A 235 -3.24 -25.98 5.07
N LEU A 236 -2.70 -25.10 5.93
CA LEU A 236 -2.83 -25.21 7.39
C LEU A 236 -4.22 -24.78 7.92
N GLY A 237 -5.07 -24.21 7.06
CA GLY A 237 -6.44 -23.82 7.42
C GLY A 237 -6.65 -22.31 7.58
N CYS A 238 -5.66 -21.47 7.25
CA CYS A 238 -5.85 -20.02 7.22
C CYS A 238 -6.79 -19.63 6.06
N LEU A 239 -7.68 -18.66 6.29
CA LEU A 239 -8.54 -18.13 5.24
C LEU A 239 -7.71 -17.31 4.24
N ARG A 240 -7.66 -17.78 2.98
CA ARG A 240 -6.88 -17.12 1.91
C ARG A 240 -7.21 -15.63 1.77
N SER A 241 -8.50 -15.27 1.79
CA SER A 241 -8.93 -13.88 1.67
C SER A 241 -8.35 -12.98 2.77
N ALA A 242 -8.32 -13.47 4.01
CA ALA A 242 -7.80 -12.70 5.15
C ALA A 242 -6.27 -12.57 5.11
N VAL A 243 -5.55 -13.62 4.67
CA VAL A 243 -4.09 -13.54 4.45
C VAL A 243 -3.77 -12.52 3.36
N VAL A 244 -4.48 -12.59 2.22
CA VAL A 244 -4.29 -11.68 1.09
C VAL A 244 -4.61 -10.23 1.46
N GLU A 245 -5.67 -9.99 2.23
CA GLU A 245 -6.05 -8.65 2.69
C GLU A 245 -4.97 -8.02 3.57
N LYS A 246 -4.39 -8.78 4.51
CA LYS A 246 -3.26 -8.33 5.32
C LYS A 246 -2.00 -8.07 4.49
N LEU A 247 -1.71 -8.89 3.48
CA LEU A 247 -0.59 -8.66 2.58
C LEU A 247 -0.77 -7.38 1.73
N ASP A 248 -1.99 -7.14 1.25
CA ASP A 248 -2.34 -5.93 0.49
C ASP A 248 -2.15 -4.66 1.33
N SER A 249 -2.47 -4.69 2.64
CA SER A 249 -2.24 -3.55 3.54
C SER A 249 -0.76 -3.21 3.73
N MET A 250 0.13 -4.18 3.52
CA MET A 250 1.59 -3.99 3.50
C MET A 250 2.15 -3.67 2.11
N GLY A 251 1.29 -3.55 1.10
CA GLY A 251 1.67 -3.25 -0.28
C GLY A 251 2.10 -4.47 -1.09
N PHE A 252 1.90 -5.69 -0.60
CA PHE A 252 2.12 -6.93 -1.35
C PHE A 252 0.80 -7.48 -1.89
N GLN A 253 0.51 -7.20 -3.16
CA GLN A 253 -0.74 -7.62 -3.80
C GLN A 253 -0.57 -9.00 -4.44
N VAL A 254 -1.11 -10.05 -3.81
CA VAL A 254 -0.96 -11.44 -4.29
C VAL A 254 -1.50 -11.59 -5.72
N GLY A 255 -0.65 -12.04 -6.64
CA GLY A 255 -0.98 -12.21 -8.06
C GLY A 255 -0.82 -10.95 -8.93
N ILE A 256 -0.47 -9.81 -8.33
CA ILE A 256 -0.23 -8.53 -9.03
C ILE A 256 1.20 -8.03 -8.77
N THR A 257 1.64 -8.03 -7.52
CA THR A 257 3.01 -7.67 -7.16
C THR A 257 3.96 -8.76 -7.63
N ALA A 258 5.07 -8.36 -8.27
CA ALA A 258 6.10 -9.30 -8.69
C ALA A 258 6.63 -10.06 -7.47
N ASP A 259 6.50 -11.37 -7.51
CA ASP A 259 6.94 -12.29 -6.46
C ASP A 259 8.08 -13.12 -7.03
N ASP A 260 9.14 -12.44 -7.46
CA ASP A 260 10.32 -13.04 -8.11
C ASP A 260 11.41 -13.39 -7.09
N SER A 261 11.40 -12.73 -5.92
CA SER A 261 12.30 -13.06 -4.81
C SER A 261 12.02 -14.48 -4.32
N ARG A 262 13.09 -15.23 -4.04
CA ARG A 262 13.03 -16.59 -3.53
C ARG A 262 13.94 -16.68 -2.33
N PHE A 263 13.38 -17.11 -1.20
CA PHE A 263 14.08 -17.12 0.07
C PHE A 263 14.08 -18.52 0.69
N VAL A 264 15.11 -18.80 1.48
CA VAL A 264 15.20 -20.00 2.31
C VAL A 264 15.55 -19.60 3.73
N VAL A 265 14.93 -20.27 4.71
CA VAL A 265 15.33 -20.14 6.12
C VAL A 265 16.53 -21.03 6.37
N THR A 266 17.65 -20.46 6.81
CA THR A 266 18.89 -21.20 7.07
C THR A 266 19.16 -21.34 8.57
N GLY A 267 19.32 -22.57 9.05
CA GLY A 267 19.50 -22.85 10.48
C GLY A 267 18.21 -22.76 11.31
N PRO A 268 18.31 -22.94 12.64
CA PRO A 268 17.16 -22.88 13.53
C PRO A 268 16.68 -21.44 13.72
N LEU A 269 15.41 -21.29 14.10
CA LEU A 269 14.91 -20.03 14.64
C LEU A 269 15.59 -19.79 15.99
N LEU A 270 16.13 -18.58 16.18
CA LEU A 270 16.69 -18.17 17.47
C LEU A 270 15.69 -17.24 18.15
N ALA A 271 15.51 -17.38 19.45
CA ALA A 271 14.56 -16.58 20.20
C ALA A 271 15.14 -16.10 21.53
N TRP A 272 14.64 -14.94 21.98
CA TRP A 272 14.98 -14.38 23.29
C TRP A 272 13.71 -13.92 24.00
N SER A 273 13.62 -14.22 25.29
CA SER A 273 12.67 -13.59 26.19
C SER A 273 13.12 -12.14 26.46
N VAL A 274 12.28 -11.19 26.09
CA VAL A 274 12.55 -9.76 26.26
C VAL A 274 12.04 -9.33 27.64
N GLY A 275 12.87 -9.59 28.65
CA GLY A 275 12.63 -9.15 30.03
C GLY A 275 13.35 -7.86 30.40
N THR A 276 13.41 -7.55 31.68
CA THR A 276 14.12 -6.38 32.23
C THR A 276 15.62 -6.37 31.91
N ASP A 277 16.24 -7.55 31.89
CA ASP A 277 17.68 -7.70 31.67
C ASP A 277 18.06 -7.77 30.19
N PHE A 278 17.07 -7.89 29.28
CA PHE A 278 17.32 -7.93 27.85
C PHE A 278 17.87 -6.57 27.38
N PRO A 279 18.97 -6.54 26.61
CA PRO A 279 19.61 -5.30 26.21
C PRO A 279 18.73 -4.51 25.24
N GLY A 280 18.73 -3.19 25.38
CA GLY A 280 18.00 -2.31 24.46
C GLY A 280 17.29 -1.17 25.19
N LEU A 281 16.84 -0.21 24.39
CA LEU A 281 16.10 0.95 24.86
C LEU A 281 14.60 0.66 24.82
N ARG A 282 13.92 1.11 25.86
CA ARG A 282 12.46 1.09 26.02
C ARG A 282 11.96 2.52 26.09
N SER A 283 10.67 2.72 25.83
CA SER A 283 10.06 4.04 25.97
C SER A 283 10.23 4.60 27.38
N ALA A 284 10.22 3.72 28.39
CA ALA A 284 10.42 4.06 29.79
C ALA A 284 11.82 4.61 30.12
N ASP A 285 12.85 4.31 29.31
CA ASP A 285 14.21 4.79 29.52
C ASP A 285 14.38 6.28 29.18
N LEU A 286 13.46 6.82 28.36
CA LEU A 286 13.42 8.24 28.03
C LEU A 286 12.52 9.01 29.01
N PRO A 287 12.99 10.16 29.54
CA PRO A 287 12.17 11.07 30.32
C PRO A 287 10.90 11.47 29.55
N GLU A 288 9.75 11.50 30.23
CA GLU A 288 8.44 11.75 29.64
C GLU A 288 8.40 13.03 28.79
N ASN A 289 9.02 14.11 29.28
CA ASN A 289 9.09 15.39 28.58
C ASN A 289 9.91 15.39 27.28
N ARG A 290 10.65 14.32 26.99
CA ARG A 290 11.45 14.15 25.77
C ARG A 290 10.91 13.07 24.85
N ARG A 291 10.13 12.12 25.38
CA ARG A 291 9.69 10.92 24.65
C ARG A 291 8.98 11.27 23.35
N ASP A 292 7.99 12.16 23.40
CA ASP A 292 7.17 12.55 22.25
C ASP A 292 7.95 13.32 21.17
N ALA A 293 9.10 13.89 21.52
CA ALA A 293 9.98 14.58 20.57
C ALA A 293 10.86 13.62 19.78
N VAL A 294 11.05 12.37 20.25
CA VAL A 294 11.85 11.34 19.57
C VAL A 294 10.98 10.60 18.57
N LYS A 295 11.04 11.01 17.31
CA LYS A 295 10.21 10.42 16.24
C LYS A 295 10.77 9.13 15.62
N ARG A 296 12.09 8.94 15.63
CA ARG A 296 12.74 7.78 15.01
C ARG A 296 14.04 7.46 15.72
N ILE A 297 14.22 6.19 16.06
CA ILE A 297 15.45 5.62 16.59
C ILE A 297 15.78 4.37 15.77
N LYS A 298 17.06 4.14 15.50
CA LYS A 298 17.50 2.93 14.80
C LYS A 298 18.86 2.54 15.37
N TYR A 299 18.96 1.33 15.90
CA TYR A 299 20.21 0.80 16.45
C TYR A 299 20.26 -0.72 16.27
N THR A 300 21.46 -1.27 16.42
CA THR A 300 21.72 -2.70 16.27
C THR A 300 22.15 -3.26 17.62
N LEU A 301 21.61 -4.41 17.98
CA LEU A 301 22.03 -5.20 19.13
C LEU A 301 22.73 -6.45 18.64
N ASP A 302 23.92 -6.75 19.18
CA ASP A 302 24.53 -8.07 19.05
C ASP A 302 24.01 -8.95 20.20
N LEU A 303 23.22 -9.97 19.85
CA LEU A 303 22.61 -10.87 20.83
C LEU A 303 23.45 -12.11 21.13
N LEU A 304 24.72 -12.18 20.70
CA LEU A 304 25.57 -13.35 20.93
C LEU A 304 25.66 -13.76 22.41
N ASN A 305 25.75 -12.77 23.30
CA ASN A 305 25.82 -12.97 24.76
C ASN A 305 24.69 -12.25 25.51
N ALA A 306 23.60 -11.92 24.82
CA ALA A 306 22.45 -11.30 25.47
C ALA A 306 21.76 -12.31 26.40
N PRO A 307 21.31 -11.90 27.61
CA PRO A 307 20.51 -12.76 28.47
C PRO A 307 19.15 -13.07 27.81
N GLY A 308 18.53 -14.14 28.27
CA GLY A 308 17.18 -14.52 27.85
C GLY A 308 17.10 -15.33 26.56
N GLU A 309 18.21 -15.80 26.00
CA GLU A 309 18.18 -16.75 24.88
C GLU A 309 17.38 -18.00 25.27
N MET A 310 16.42 -18.36 24.43
CA MET A 310 15.50 -19.47 24.65
C MET A 310 16.02 -20.71 23.95
N ALA A 311 16.02 -21.84 24.65
CA ALA A 311 16.14 -23.14 24.01
C ALA A 311 14.91 -23.42 23.12
N GLU A 312 15.06 -24.30 22.12
CA GLU A 312 13.98 -24.66 21.19
C GLU A 312 12.70 -25.11 21.93
N SER A 313 12.85 -25.91 22.99
CA SER A 313 11.72 -26.36 23.82
C SER A 313 11.03 -25.23 24.60
N GLU A 314 11.77 -24.18 24.99
CA GLU A 314 11.22 -23.02 25.67
C GLU A 314 10.42 -22.16 24.69
N LEU A 315 10.92 -22.01 23.45
CA LEU A 315 10.20 -21.33 22.37
C LEU A 315 8.91 -22.08 22.01
N ASP A 316 8.96 -23.40 21.88
CA ASP A 316 7.76 -24.21 21.62
C ASP A 316 6.73 -24.06 22.76
N THR A 317 7.17 -24.12 24.02
CA THR A 317 6.28 -23.92 25.18
C THR A 317 5.66 -22.52 25.17
N TYR A 318 6.44 -21.49 24.82
CA TYR A 318 5.96 -20.12 24.70
C TYR A 318 4.89 -19.99 23.61
N ILE A 319 5.12 -20.59 22.44
CA ILE A 319 4.18 -20.58 21.31
C ILE A 319 2.90 -21.33 21.66
N ASP A 320 2.99 -22.49 22.31
CA ASP A 320 1.81 -23.25 22.72
C ASP A 320 0.96 -22.46 23.73
N ARG A 321 1.60 -21.74 24.66
CA ARG A 321 0.91 -20.82 25.59
C ARG A 321 0.28 -19.63 24.87
N MET A 322 1.00 -19.04 23.92
CA MET A 322 0.50 -17.91 23.13
C MET A 322 -0.74 -18.30 22.31
N MET A 323 -0.76 -19.53 21.77
CA MET A 323 -1.84 -20.04 20.92
C MET A 323 -3.01 -20.69 21.68
N THR A 324 -2.96 -20.71 23.01
CA THR A 324 -4.10 -21.07 23.86
C THR A 324 -4.90 -19.82 24.22
N LYS A 325 -6.25 -19.94 24.25
CA LYS A 325 -7.16 -18.86 24.64
C LYS A 325 -7.33 -18.78 26.15
#